data_AF-A0A9X4KT77-F1
#
_entry.id   AF-A0A9X4KT77-F1
#
_cell.length_a   1.000
_cell.length_b   1.000
_cell.length_c   1.000
_cell.angle_alpha   90.00
_cell.angle_beta   90.00
_cell.angle_gamma   90.00
#
_symmetry.space_group_name_H-M   'P 1'
#
loop_
_entity.id
_entity.type
_entity.pdbx_description
1 polymer ?
#
loop_
_entity_poly.entity_id
_entity_poly.type
_entity_poly.pdbx_seq_one_letter_code
_entity_poly.pdbx_strand_id
1 'polypeptide(L)'
;MNTRYGARWNQAAGDKRWIAILSSLALVLSLFSFAGGRAYADSGMSGEGTAQNPWKVTNQFTLSLIGSSNYPLGGYYLLKNDIDLTGDWTPIGLGSGTGFTGTFDGNGHKIGGSVD
;
A
#
# COMPACT_ATOMS: atom_id res chain seq x y z
N MET A 1 25.58 -52.45 -19.50
CA MET A 1 25.37 -52.30 -20.97
C MET A 1 24.96 -50.86 -21.22
N ASN A 2 25.78 -50.14 -22.00
CA ASN A 2 25.51 -48.77 -22.45
C ASN A 2 24.56 -48.78 -23.66
N THR A 3 24.01 -47.59 -23.95
CA THR A 3 23.36 -47.11 -25.20
C THR A 3 21.82 -47.09 -25.20
N ARG A 4 21.10 -46.08 -25.73
CA ARG A 4 21.45 -44.98 -26.67
C ARG A 4 20.35 -43.87 -26.68
N TYR A 5 20.77 -42.60 -26.68
CA TYR A 5 20.34 -41.47 -27.54
C TYR A 5 18.86 -40.98 -27.57
N GLY A 6 18.64 -39.79 -27.00
CA GLY A 6 18.28 -38.56 -27.73
C GLY A 6 16.81 -38.22 -28.04
N ALA A 7 16.31 -37.12 -27.47
CA ALA A 7 15.54 -36.08 -28.17
C ALA A 7 15.49 -34.79 -27.33
N ARG A 8 15.65 -33.65 -28.00
CA ARG A 8 15.67 -32.25 -27.52
C ARG A 8 14.22 -31.83 -27.16
N TRP A 9 13.93 -30.85 -26.29
CA TRP A 9 13.88 -29.41 -26.59
C TRP A 9 13.57 -28.55 -25.34
N ASN A 10 14.17 -27.35 -25.33
CA ASN A 10 13.68 -26.03 -24.90
C ASN A 10 13.36 -25.72 -23.42
N GLN A 11 14.35 -25.05 -22.83
CA GLN A 11 14.23 -23.92 -21.92
C GLN A 11 13.02 -23.01 -22.21
N ALA A 12 12.05 -22.98 -21.31
CA ALA A 12 11.12 -21.88 -21.13
C ALA A 12 10.84 -21.70 -19.63
N ALA A 13 11.55 -20.74 -19.06
CA ALA A 13 11.19 -19.86 -17.94
C ALA A 13 10.49 -20.45 -16.69
N GLY A 14 11.16 -20.26 -15.54
CA GLY A 14 10.55 -19.55 -14.41
C GLY A 14 9.72 -20.37 -13.43
N ASP A 15 10.40 -20.95 -12.44
CA ASP A 15 10.00 -21.13 -11.04
C ASP A 15 8.57 -21.63 -10.72
N LYS A 16 8.57 -22.89 -10.31
CA LYS A 16 7.51 -23.72 -9.70
C LYS A 16 6.99 -23.17 -8.35
N ARG A 17 6.43 -21.96 -8.32
CA ARG A 17 5.82 -21.37 -7.10
C ARG A 17 4.30 -21.26 -7.13
N TRP A 18 3.65 -21.90 -8.09
CA TRP A 18 2.22 -21.70 -8.40
C TRP A 18 1.26 -22.53 -7.54
N ILE A 19 1.71 -23.14 -6.42
CA ILE A 19 0.89 -24.03 -5.57
C ILE A 19 0.73 -23.50 -4.13
N ALA A 20 1.01 -22.22 -3.83
CA ALA A 20 1.02 -21.76 -2.42
C ALA A 20 0.21 -20.49 -2.06
N ILE A 21 -0.67 -19.94 -2.91
CA ILE A 21 -1.46 -18.75 -2.54
C ILE A 21 -2.93 -18.82 -2.99
N LEU A 22 -3.53 -20.02 -2.98
CA LEU A 22 -4.99 -20.17 -3.07
C LEU A 22 -5.62 -20.63 -1.73
N SER A 23 -4.81 -20.75 -0.66
CA SER A 23 -5.24 -21.37 0.61
C SER A 23 -5.40 -20.39 1.79
N SER A 24 -5.36 -19.07 1.58
CA SER A 24 -5.21 -18.11 2.69
C SER A 24 -6.24 -16.98 2.77
N LEU A 25 -7.33 -17.00 1.99
CA LEU A 25 -8.30 -15.89 2.01
C LEU A 25 -9.73 -16.32 2.32
N ALA A 26 -9.90 -17.15 3.34
CA ALA A 26 -11.19 -17.34 4.01
C ALA A 26 -11.02 -18.05 5.36
N LEU A 27 -10.43 -17.40 6.37
CA LEU A 27 -10.77 -17.65 7.77
C LEU A 27 -10.36 -16.44 8.63
N VAL A 28 -11.39 -15.74 9.08
CA VAL A 28 -11.45 -14.56 9.94
C VAL A 28 -10.81 -14.84 11.31
N LEU A 29 -10.16 -13.84 11.90
CA LEU A 29 -10.47 -13.28 13.24
C LEU A 29 -9.26 -12.53 13.81
N SER A 30 -9.38 -11.20 13.79
CA SER A 30 -8.98 -10.28 14.86
C SER A 30 -8.00 -10.80 15.92
N LEU A 31 -6.74 -10.37 15.81
CA LEU A 31 -6.05 -9.90 17.01
C LEU A 31 -6.11 -8.37 17.01
N PHE A 32 -7.00 -7.87 17.87
CA PHE A 32 -7.03 -6.51 18.36
C PHE A 32 -5.61 -5.95 18.53
N SER A 33 -5.19 -5.04 17.67
CA SER A 33 -4.14 -4.09 18.06
C SER A 33 -4.80 -2.92 18.75
N PHE A 34 -5.33 -3.17 19.96
CA PHE A 34 -5.40 -2.10 20.96
C PHE A 34 -3.96 -1.82 21.38
N ALA A 35 -3.33 -0.90 20.67
CA ALA A 35 -2.15 -0.23 21.14
C ALA A 35 -2.38 1.27 20.90
N GLY A 36 -3.14 1.88 21.82
CA GLY A 36 -2.88 3.26 22.14
C GLY A 36 -1.42 3.36 22.57
N GLY A 37 -0.58 3.90 21.71
CA GLY A 37 0.86 3.80 21.88
C GLY A 37 1.59 4.81 21.02
N ARG A 38 1.59 6.06 21.49
CA ARG A 38 2.52 7.16 21.18
C ARG A 38 2.68 7.44 19.68
N ALA A 39 2.16 8.59 19.24
CA ALA A 39 2.54 9.17 17.96
C ALA A 39 4.06 9.38 17.93
N TYR A 40 4.80 8.37 17.48
CA TYR A 40 6.07 8.60 16.84
C TYR A 40 5.72 9.42 15.60
N ALA A 41 6.40 10.56 15.41
CA ALA A 41 6.35 11.24 14.13
C ALA A 41 6.91 10.25 13.10
N ASP A 42 6.02 9.49 12.45
CA ASP A 42 6.39 8.58 11.40
C ASP A 42 6.94 9.46 10.27
N SER A 43 8.25 9.39 10.05
CA SER A 43 8.94 10.11 8.98
C SER A 43 8.51 9.61 7.59
N GLY A 44 7.70 8.55 7.52
CA GLY A 44 7.19 7.96 6.29
C GLY A 44 5.85 7.26 6.48
N MET A 45 5.53 6.32 5.60
CA MET A 45 4.39 5.42 5.75
C MET A 45 4.88 3.99 5.79
N SER A 46 4.38 3.17 6.71
CA SER A 46 4.57 1.73 6.64
C SER A 46 3.69 1.09 5.56
N GLY A 47 4.22 0.11 4.83
CA GLY A 47 3.56 -0.58 3.72
C GLY A 47 4.39 -0.57 2.45
N GLU A 48 3.91 -1.23 1.40
CA GLU A 48 4.60 -1.35 0.10
C GLU A 48 3.83 -0.67 -1.04
N GLY A 49 2.66 -0.10 -0.75
CA GLY A 49 1.83 0.57 -1.75
C GLY A 49 1.11 -0.40 -2.69
N THR A 50 0.94 -1.65 -2.30
CA THR A 50 0.19 -2.68 -3.05
C THR A 50 -1.20 -2.90 -2.43
N ALA A 51 -2.10 -3.55 -3.16
CA ALA A 51 -3.45 -3.85 -2.65
C ALA A 51 -3.42 -4.70 -1.36
N GLN A 52 -2.46 -5.62 -1.24
CA GLN A 52 -2.31 -6.51 -0.08
C GLN A 52 -1.54 -5.84 1.07
N ASN A 53 -0.67 -4.88 0.76
CA ASN A 53 0.15 -4.16 1.73
C ASN A 53 0.16 -2.65 1.41
N PRO A 54 -0.98 -1.96 1.61
CA PRO A 54 -1.09 -0.54 1.28
C PRO A 54 -0.23 0.32 2.22
N TRP A 55 0.16 1.50 1.74
CA TRP A 55 0.80 2.49 2.61
C TRP A 55 -0.20 3.04 3.62
N LYS A 56 0.19 3.04 4.90
CA LYS A 56 -0.64 3.47 6.02
C LYS A 56 -0.50 4.97 6.24
N VAL A 57 -1.59 5.67 6.04
CA VAL A 57 -1.70 7.10 6.28
C VAL A 57 -2.30 7.30 7.66
N THR A 58 -1.55 7.93 8.58
CA THR A 58 -1.90 8.00 10.01
C THR A 58 -2.08 9.43 10.52
N ASN A 59 -1.61 10.43 9.78
CA ASN A 59 -1.64 11.85 10.14
C ASN A 59 -1.46 12.77 8.91
N GLN A 60 -1.64 14.08 9.09
CA GLN A 60 -1.52 15.10 8.02
C GLN A 60 -0.14 15.10 7.33
N PHE A 61 0.95 14.87 8.08
CA PHE A 61 2.29 14.79 7.50
C PHE A 61 2.43 13.60 6.55
N THR A 62 2.01 12.40 6.97
CA THR A 62 2.04 11.23 6.07
C THR A 62 1.16 11.47 4.84
N LEU A 63 -0.03 12.07 5.01
CA LEU A 63 -0.91 12.39 3.88
C LEU A 63 -0.23 13.32 2.86
N SER A 64 0.60 14.28 3.31
CA SER A 64 1.28 15.21 2.40
C SER A 64 2.44 14.58 1.61
N LEU A 65 2.92 13.40 2.03
CA LEU A 65 3.97 12.69 1.30
C LEU A 65 3.45 12.01 0.03
N ILE A 66 2.13 11.88 -0.15
CA ILE A 66 1.53 11.27 -1.34
C ILE A 66 1.86 12.12 -2.58
N GLY A 67 2.42 11.48 -3.59
CA GLY A 67 2.93 12.10 -4.80
C GLY A 67 4.42 12.43 -4.77
N SER A 68 5.13 12.12 -3.68
CA SER A 68 6.60 12.14 -3.66
C SER A 68 7.20 10.90 -4.34
N SER A 69 8.52 10.91 -4.58
CA SER A 69 9.25 9.82 -5.23
C SER A 69 9.09 8.46 -4.54
N ASN A 70 8.89 8.44 -3.21
CA ASN A 70 8.75 7.22 -2.43
C ASN A 70 7.29 6.77 -2.28
N TYR A 71 6.33 7.67 -2.53
CA TYR A 71 4.90 7.42 -2.38
C TYR A 71 4.17 7.90 -3.64
N PRO A 72 4.30 7.21 -4.78
CA PRO A 72 3.74 7.60 -6.06
C PRO A 72 2.21 7.69 -6.07
N LEU A 73 1.69 8.66 -6.81
CA LEU A 73 0.25 8.93 -7.00
C LEU A 73 -0.60 7.74 -7.48
N GLY A 74 0.03 6.67 -7.98
CA GLY A 74 -0.62 5.45 -8.46
C GLY A 74 -0.66 4.29 -7.44
N GLY A 75 -0.18 4.50 -6.21
CA GLY A 75 -0.14 3.44 -5.20
C GLY A 75 -1.45 3.18 -4.46
N TYR A 76 -1.40 2.22 -3.53
CA TYR A 76 -2.50 1.89 -2.63
C TYR A 76 -2.26 2.50 -1.25
N TYR A 77 -3.23 3.27 -0.77
CA TYR A 77 -3.18 4.02 0.48
C TYR A 77 -4.36 3.62 1.38
N LEU A 78 -4.11 3.52 2.68
CA LEU A 78 -5.09 3.13 3.69
C LEU A 78 -5.06 4.11 4.86
N LEU A 79 -6.19 4.75 5.17
CA LEU A 79 -6.31 5.52 6.40
C LEU A 79 -6.32 4.60 7.62
N LYS A 80 -5.52 4.96 8.63
CA LYS A 80 -5.47 4.26 9.93
C LYS A 80 -6.04 5.06 11.09
N ASN A 81 -6.25 6.36 10.89
CA ASN A 81 -6.83 7.30 11.85
C ASN A 81 -7.64 8.36 11.08
N ASP A 82 -8.51 9.06 11.80
CA ASP A 82 -9.05 10.32 11.30
C ASP A 82 -7.92 11.36 11.21
N ILE A 83 -7.95 12.18 10.17
CA ILE A 83 -6.94 13.20 9.90
C ILE A 83 -7.61 14.56 9.86
N ASP A 84 -7.23 15.41 10.81
CA ASP A 84 -7.59 16.82 10.81
C ASP A 84 -6.53 17.61 10.06
N LEU A 85 -6.93 18.23 8.96
CA LEU A 85 -6.13 19.17 8.21
C LEU A 85 -6.20 20.53 8.91
N THR A 86 -5.04 21.01 9.33
CA THR A 86 -4.86 22.32 9.95
C THR A 86 -3.96 23.19 9.10
N GLY A 87 -4.25 24.50 9.09
CA GLY A 87 -3.52 25.49 8.28
C GLY A 87 -3.72 25.34 6.77
N ASP A 88 -2.81 25.92 6.00
CA ASP A 88 -2.85 25.85 4.54
C ASP A 88 -2.53 24.41 4.06
N TRP A 89 -3.48 23.81 3.36
CA TRP A 89 -3.32 22.50 2.76
C TRP A 89 -3.14 22.60 1.24
N THR A 90 -2.08 21.97 0.73
CA THR A 90 -1.87 21.81 -0.71
C THR A 90 -2.49 20.48 -1.16
N PRO A 91 -3.49 20.50 -2.06
CA PRO A 91 -4.07 19.28 -2.61
C PRO A 91 -3.04 18.34 -3.24
N ILE A 92 -3.30 17.03 -3.13
CA ILE A 92 -2.46 15.99 -3.73
C ILE A 92 -2.77 15.89 -5.24
N GLY A 93 -1.73 15.74 -6.06
CA GLY A 93 -1.90 15.44 -7.50
C GLY A 93 -2.29 16.66 -8.37
N LEU A 94 -1.86 17.87 -8.00
CA LEU A 94 -2.18 19.12 -8.73
C LEU A 94 -1.50 19.28 -10.10
N GLY A 95 -0.54 18.43 -10.47
CA GLY A 95 0.16 18.58 -11.75
C GLY A 95 -0.73 18.22 -12.94
N SER A 96 -0.74 19.09 -13.95
CA SER A 96 -1.47 18.87 -15.20
C SER A 96 -0.99 17.57 -15.88
N GLY A 97 -1.88 16.57 -15.98
CA GLY A 97 -1.54 15.25 -16.52
C GLY A 97 -0.90 14.28 -15.51
N THR A 98 -0.72 14.69 -14.26
CA THR A 98 -0.18 13.86 -13.16
C THR A 98 -1.13 13.88 -11.96
N GLY A 99 -2.41 13.61 -12.22
CA GLY A 99 -3.42 13.46 -11.18
C GLY A 99 -3.18 12.23 -10.31
N PHE A 100 -3.90 12.14 -9.19
CA PHE A 100 -3.96 10.92 -8.40
C PHE A 100 -4.62 9.79 -9.23
N THR A 101 -3.93 8.66 -9.35
CA THR A 101 -4.39 7.48 -10.13
C THR A 101 -4.45 6.20 -9.31
N GLY A 102 -4.08 6.29 -8.03
CA GLY A 102 -4.00 5.17 -7.12
C GLY A 102 -5.33 4.80 -6.49
N THR A 103 -5.26 3.94 -5.49
CA THR A 103 -6.40 3.58 -4.64
C THR A 103 -6.23 4.24 -3.28
N PHE A 104 -7.25 4.96 -2.84
CA PHE A 104 -7.28 5.55 -1.51
C PHE A 104 -8.45 4.96 -0.72
N ASP A 105 -8.14 4.08 0.23
CA ASP A 105 -9.12 3.45 1.11
C ASP A 105 -9.25 4.25 2.41
N GLY A 106 -10.43 4.82 2.61
CA GLY A 106 -10.74 5.57 3.81
C GLY A 106 -10.90 4.71 5.06
N ASN A 107 -11.13 3.40 4.94
CA ASN A 107 -11.24 2.46 6.07
C ASN A 107 -12.16 2.93 7.21
N GLY A 108 -13.25 3.63 6.86
CA GLY A 108 -14.21 4.21 7.81
C GLY A 108 -13.76 5.50 8.51
N HIS A 109 -12.54 5.99 8.24
CA HIS A 109 -12.00 7.23 8.77
C HIS A 109 -12.32 8.44 7.90
N LYS A 110 -12.15 9.63 8.48
CA LYS A 110 -12.43 10.91 7.85
C LYS A 110 -11.16 11.74 7.67
N ILE A 111 -11.12 12.49 6.58
CA ILE A 111 -10.21 13.63 6.41
C ILE A 111 -11.08 14.87 6.47
N GLY A 112 -10.88 15.67 7.50
CA GLY A 112 -11.62 16.91 7.72
C GLY A 112 -10.68 18.10 7.70
N GLY A 113 -11.18 19.27 7.31
CA GLY A 113 -10.51 20.54 7.58
C GLY A 113 -11.23 21.25 8.71
N SER A 114 -10.48 21.72 9.71
CA SER A 114 -11.01 22.71 10.66
C SER A 114 -10.72 24.09 10.10
N VAL A 115 -11.76 24.78 9.63
CA VAL A 115 -11.70 26.23 9.38
C VAL A 115 -11.98 26.91 10.71
N ASP A 116 -10.95 27.55 11.28
CA ASP A 116 -11.11 28.46 12.40
C ASP A 116 -11.74 29.80 11.95
#